data_AF-A0A963IHY5-F1
#
_entry.id   AF-A0A963IHY5-F1
#
_cell.length_a   1.000
_cell.length_b   1.000
_cell.length_c   1.000
_cell.angle_alpha   90.00
_cell.angle_beta   90.00
_cell.angle_gamma   90.00
#
_symmetry.space_group_name_H-M   'P 1'
#
loop_
_entity.id
_entity.type
_entity.pdbx_description
1 polymer ?
#
loop_
_entity_poly.entity_id
_entity_poly.type
_entity_poly.pdbx_seq_one_letter_code
_entity_poly.pdbx_strand_id
1 'polypeptide(L)'
;MSDSRLERAFGYKFLDRELLQTALTHRSYCSPHNERLEFLGDAILNAVIARRLFERFPTLPEGDLSRLRANLVRQDSLHQQ
;
A
#
# COMPACT_ATOMS: atom_id res chain seq x y z
N MET A 1 -15.67 10.86 14.04
CA MET A 1 -14.92 10.45 15.25
C MET A 1 -13.54 9.98 14.83
N SER A 2 -12.49 10.63 15.35
CA SER A 2 -11.06 10.25 15.40
C SER A 2 -10.28 9.81 14.14
N ASP A 3 -10.24 10.62 13.08
CA ASP A 3 -9.13 10.56 12.09
C ASP A 3 -7.75 10.63 12.81
N SER A 4 -7.70 11.38 13.92
CA SER A 4 -6.53 11.55 14.79
C SER A 4 -5.91 10.27 15.36
N ARG A 5 -6.64 9.13 15.43
CA ARG A 5 -6.05 7.87 15.93
C ARG A 5 -5.21 7.21 14.84
N LEU A 6 -5.70 7.21 13.60
CA LEU A 6 -5.01 6.59 12.47
C LEU A 6 -3.79 7.43 12.07
N GLU A 7 -3.94 8.76 12.05
CA GLU A 7 -2.82 9.68 11.82
C GLU A 7 -1.70 9.50 12.85
N ARG A 8 -2.06 9.27 14.13
CA ARG A 8 -1.09 8.95 15.18
C ARG A 8 -0.43 7.58 14.98
N ALA A 9 -1.18 6.56 14.57
CA ALA A 9 -0.64 5.24 14.31
C ALA A 9 0.33 5.23 13.12
N PHE A 10 0.03 6.00 12.06
CA PHE A 10 0.93 6.18 10.93
C PHE A 10 2.08 7.16 11.20
N GLY A 11 2.01 7.94 12.28
CA GLY A 11 2.95 9.04 12.54
C GLY A 11 2.90 10.13 11.47
N TYR A 12 1.80 10.22 10.72
CA TYR A 12 1.63 11.11 9.58
C TYR A 12 0.30 11.86 9.69
N LYS A 13 0.37 13.20 9.63
CA LYS A 13 -0.81 14.06 9.55
C LYS A 13 -1.12 14.34 8.09
N PHE A 14 -2.33 14.01 7.66
CA PHE A 14 -2.75 14.27 6.29
C PHE A 14 -2.96 15.77 6.12
N LEU A 15 -2.37 16.33 5.05
CA LEU A 15 -2.59 17.71 4.65
C LEU A 15 -4.04 17.92 4.18
N ASP A 16 -4.59 16.89 3.54
CA ASP A 16 -5.97 16.83 3.09
C ASP A 16 -6.70 15.67 3.79
N ARG A 17 -7.67 16.01 4.63
CA ARG A 17 -8.46 15.01 5.37
C ARG A 17 -9.49 14.30 4.52
N GLU A 18 -9.96 14.92 3.43
CA GLU A 18 -10.88 14.26 2.51
C GLU A 18 -10.19 13.10 1.79
N LEU A 19 -8.88 13.22 1.55
CA LEU A 19 -8.07 12.12 1.01
C LEU A 19 -8.07 10.91 1.95
N LEU A 20 -7.89 11.14 3.26
CA LEU A 20 -7.92 10.08 4.26
C LEU A 20 -9.32 9.43 4.34
N GLN A 21 -10.38 10.24 4.33
CA GLN A 21 -11.75 9.73 4.33
C GLN A 21 -12.08 8.92 3.08
N THR A 22 -11.62 9.37 1.91
CA THR A 22 -11.79 8.66 0.64
C THR A 22 -11.03 7.34 0.65
N ALA A 23 -9.80 7.31 1.16
CA ALA A 23 -8.99 6.10 1.28
C ALA A 23 -9.63 5.02 2.17
N LEU A 24 -10.40 5.44 3.18
CA LEU A 24 -11.12 4.55 4.09
C LEU A 24 -12.55 4.21 3.63
N THR A 25 -13.02 4.78 2.51
CA THR A 25 -14.36 4.56 1.99
C THR A 25 -14.36 3.43 0.97
N HIS A 26 -15.04 2.32 1.30
CA HIS A 26 -15.23 1.21 0.37
C HIS A 26 -16.27 1.55 -0.70
N ARG A 27 -16.09 1.03 -1.93
CA ARG A 27 -16.97 1.26 -3.09
C ARG A 27 -18.46 1.01 -2.85
N SER A 28 -18.81 0.10 -1.93
CA SER A 28 -20.20 -0.21 -1.60
C SER A 28 -20.89 0.86 -0.75
N TYR A 29 -20.15 1.81 -0.17
CA TYR A 29 -20.71 2.82 0.73
C TYR A 29 -21.18 4.06 -0.03
N CYS A 30 -20.29 4.75 -0.73
CA CYS A 30 -20.61 5.95 -1.51
C CYS A 30 -19.46 6.30 -2.47
N SER A 31 -19.70 7.24 -3.40
CA SER A 31 -18.65 7.90 -4.19
C SER A 31 -18.41 9.31 -3.62
N PRO A 32 -17.14 9.77 -3.49
CA PRO A 32 -15.89 9.12 -3.88
C PRO A 32 -15.46 7.98 -2.93
N HIS A 33 -14.80 6.95 -3.47
CA HIS A 33 -14.28 5.78 -2.75
C HIS A 33 -12.82 5.48 -3.11
N ASN A 34 -12.23 4.50 -2.42
CA ASN A 34 -10.81 4.23 -2.43
C ASN A 34 -10.23 3.55 -3.69
N GLU A 35 -11.00 2.94 -4.59
CA GLU A 35 -10.47 2.18 -5.75
C GLU A 35 -9.36 2.89 -6.55
N ARG A 36 -9.49 4.20 -6.81
CA ARG A 36 -8.44 4.96 -7.53
C ARG A 36 -7.17 5.14 -6.69
N LEU A 37 -7.33 5.31 -5.38
CA LEU A 37 -6.22 5.42 -4.43
C LEU A 37 -5.55 4.07 -4.21
N GLU A 38 -6.31 2.98 -4.19
CA GLU A 38 -5.81 1.60 -4.14
C GLU A 38 -4.95 1.30 -5.37
N PHE A 39 -5.44 1.59 -6.57
CA PHE A 39 -4.67 1.42 -7.81
C PHE A 39 -3.32 2.15 -7.77
N LEU A 40 -3.29 3.40 -7.31
CA LEU A 40 -2.05 4.16 -7.16
C LEU A 40 -1.15 3.58 -6.04
N GLY A 41 -1.75 3.23 -4.91
CA GLY A 41 -1.08 2.66 -3.74
C GLY A 41 -0.38 1.36 -4.08
N ASP A 42 -1.02 0.48 -4.86
CA ASP A 42 -0.45 -0.79 -5.32
C ASP A 42 0.80 -0.58 -6.18
N ALA A 43 0.78 0.39 -7.10
CA ALA A 43 1.93 0.71 -7.93
C ALA A 43 3.11 1.22 -7.08
N ILE A 44 2.83 2.10 -6.10
CA ILE A 44 3.85 2.63 -5.19
C ILE A 44 4.43 1.52 -4.30
N LEU A 45 3.58 0.69 -3.71
CA LEU A 45 3.99 -0.43 -2.86
C LEU A 45 4.88 -1.41 -3.63
N ASN A 46 4.48 -1.76 -4.86
CA ASN A 46 5.27 -2.61 -5.75
C ASN A 46 6.65 -2.01 -6.05
N ALA A 47 6.73 -0.70 -6.30
CA ALA A 47 8.00 -0.02 -6.55
C ALA A 47 8.91 -0.03 -5.31
N VAL A 48 8.35 0.23 -4.12
CA VAL A 48 9.12 0.20 -2.87
C VAL A 48 9.66 -1.19 -2.58
N ILE A 49 8.83 -2.24 -2.73
CA ILE A 49 9.26 -3.64 -2.52
C ILE A 49 10.30 -4.05 -3.55
N ALA A 50 10.10 -3.72 -4.83
CA ALA A 50 11.07 -4.01 -5.88
C ALA A 50 12.43 -3.39 -5.57
N ARG A 51 12.45 -2.11 -5.13
CA ARG A 51 13.69 -1.44 -4.71
C ARG A 51 14.36 -2.17 -3.53
N ARG A 52 13.59 -2.56 -2.52
CA ARG A 52 14.13 -3.28 -1.35
C ARG A 52 14.71 -4.64 -1.71
N LEU A 53 14.05 -5.39 -2.59
CA LEU A 53 14.56 -6.67 -3.07
C LEU A 53 15.84 -6.50 -3.89
N PHE A 54 15.87 -5.49 -4.77
CA PHE A 54 17.06 -5.15 -5.56
C PHE A 54 18.26 -4.78 -4.67
N GLU A 55 18.05 -3.93 -3.67
CA GLU A 55 19.09 -3.53 -2.70
C GLU A 55 19.55 -4.72 -1.83
N ARG A 56 18.63 -5.60 -1.42
CA ARG A 56 18.92 -6.72 -0.51
C ARG A 56 19.58 -7.91 -1.18
N PHE A 57 19.30 -8.13 -2.47
CA PHE A 57 19.74 -9.31 -3.22
C PHE A 57 20.42 -8.94 -4.54
N PRO A 58 21.62 -8.33 -4.49
CA PRO A 58 22.29 -7.78 -5.68
C PRO A 58 22.72 -8.82 -6.71
N THR A 59 22.78 -10.10 -6.34
CA THR A 59 23.21 -11.20 -7.22
C THR A 59 22.05 -12.06 -7.74
N LEU A 60 20.82 -11.79 -7.30
CA LEU A 60 19.66 -12.56 -7.74
C LEU A 60 19.24 -12.11 -9.16
N PRO A 61 18.94 -13.06 -10.08
CA PRO A 61 18.39 -12.72 -11.38
C PRO A 61 17.02 -12.03 -11.28
N GLU A 62 16.68 -11.23 -12.29
CA GLU A 62 15.41 -10.50 -12.35
C GLU A 62 14.19 -11.42 -12.16
N GLY A 63 14.18 -12.61 -12.78
CA GLY A 63 13.05 -13.53 -12.67
C GLY A 63 12.77 -14.00 -11.25
N ASP A 64 13.81 -14.18 -10.44
CA ASP A 64 13.68 -14.57 -9.02
C ASP A 64 13.26 -13.38 -8.16
N LEU A 65 13.77 -12.18 -8.44
CA LEU A 65 13.32 -10.94 -7.78
C LEU A 65 11.84 -10.68 -8.08
N SER A 66 11.39 -10.91 -9.32
CA SER A 66 9.99 -10.77 -9.73
C SER A 66 9.08 -11.79 -9.03
N ARG A 67 9.52 -13.04 -8.83
CA ARG A 67 8.80 -14.05 -8.04
C ARG A 67 8.72 -13.68 -6.57
N LEU A 68 9.82 -13.23 -5.97
CA LEU A 68 9.86 -12.78 -4.58
C LEU A 68 8.91 -11.59 -4.36
N ARG A 69 8.94 -10.61 -5.26
CA ARG A 69 8.00 -9.47 -5.24
C ARG A 69 6.56 -9.95 -5.30
N ALA A 70 6.23 -10.83 -6.24
CA ALA A 70 4.87 -11.35 -6.40
C ALA A 70 4.39 -12.09 -5.13
N ASN A 71 5.27 -12.86 -4.48
CA ASN A 71 4.92 -13.54 -3.23
C ASN A 71 4.71 -12.59 -2.05
N LEU A 72 5.48 -11.50 -1.97
CA LEU A 72 5.36 -10.49 -0.90
C LEU A 72 4.13 -9.59 -1.08
N VAL A 73 3.72 -9.33 -2.33
CA VAL A 73 2.61 -8.41 -2.66
C VAL A 73 1.27 -9.14 -2.82
N ARG A 74 1.24 -10.48 -2.87
CA ARG A 74 -0.02 -11.23 -2.84
C ARG A 74 -0.81 -10.87 -1.58
N GLN A 75 -2.12 -10.65 -1.76
CA GLN A 75 -3.06 -10.25 -0.70
C GLN A 75 -2.96 -11.12 0.57
N ASP A 76 -2.60 -12.40 0.44
CA ASP A 76 -2.41 -13.33 1.58
C ASP A 76 -1.26 -12.92 2.52
N SER A 77 -0.22 -12.23 2.01
CA SER A 77 0.92 -11.75 2.80
C SER A 77 0.65 -10.39 3.46
N LEU A 78 -0.29 -9.60 2.92
CA LEU A 78 -0.71 -8.31 3.50
C LEU A 78 -1.77 -8.45 4.60
N HIS A 79 -2.37 -9.64 4.72
CA HIS A 79 -3.42 -9.95 5.71
C HIS A 79 -2.92 -10.90 6.81
N GLN A 80 -1.68 -10.76 7.27
CA GLN A 80 -1.23 -11.46 8.48
C GLN A 80 -1.61 -10.69 9.76
N GLN A 81 -2.76 -11.14 10.31
CA GLN A 81 -3.40 -10.87 11.61
C GLN A 81 -4.27 -9.62 11.76
#